data_AF-A0AAN7TWZ7-F1
#
_entry.id   AF-A0AAN7TWZ7-F1
#
_cell.length_a   1.000
_cell.length_b   1.000
_cell.length_c   1.000
_cell.angle_alpha   90.00
_cell.angle_beta   90.00
_cell.angle_gamma   90.00
#
_symmetry.space_group_name_H-M   'P 1'
#
loop_
_entity.id
_entity.type
_entity.pdbx_description
1 polymer ?
#
loop_
_entity_poly.entity_id
_entity_poly.type
_entity_poly.pdbx_seq_one_letter_code
_entity_poly.pdbx_strand_id
1 'polypeptide(L)'
;MISNILKKSNSLFLRSTLSSNKIINPSFLKNSLFLKNNNSNNNNNYLNIKQSYNKINFYTTTVPNQNEKIESKQEQQQEEQKPEKTNRINDEIELKTKILENSLKYVNSYGWTSEAVSKACIDMGYPPITQGILGEDSPYQLALYFVTKCNTDLMNKLNDAENSEQQLLSGLSKKEKVKLALKLRLSMIKPFIGRWSEAMQLLANPKNIVNSSPSMLTLVDNIWYLVGDKSSDFDWYAKRGLLVALYTSAELFMLSDTSVDHSNTWRFVDDRVDDLIKAIKFKNDIEETVGITLSTLLKKIQK
;
A
#
# COMPACT_ATOMS: atom_id res chain seq x y z
N MET A 1 -36.54 -26.75 32.36
CA MET A 1 -36.10 -25.41 32.82
C MET A 1 -34.60 -25.12 32.59
N ILE A 2 -33.88 -25.87 31.75
CA ILE A 2 -32.43 -25.61 31.50
C ILE A 2 -32.10 -25.43 29.99
N SER A 3 -33.01 -25.76 29.07
CA SER A 3 -32.77 -25.62 27.61
C SER A 3 -32.90 -24.18 27.08
N ASN A 4 -33.61 -23.29 27.78
CA ASN A 4 -33.85 -21.91 27.32
C ASN A 4 -32.83 -20.87 27.82
N ILE A 5 -31.84 -21.27 28.63
CA ILE A 5 -30.79 -20.36 29.12
C ILE A 5 -29.53 -20.42 28.24
N LEU A 6 -29.29 -21.53 27.53
CA LEU A 6 -28.13 -21.67 26.62
C LEU A 6 -28.34 -21.10 25.21
N LYS A 7 -29.59 -20.85 24.77
CA LYS A 7 -29.86 -20.16 23.49
C LYS A 7 -29.79 -18.64 23.57
N LYS A 8 -29.77 -18.05 24.77
CA LYS A 8 -29.76 -16.58 24.97
C LYS A 8 -28.37 -16.01 25.28
N SER A 9 -27.39 -16.85 25.61
CA SER A 9 -26.01 -16.40 25.91
C SER A 9 -25.07 -16.40 24.70
N ASN A 10 -25.30 -17.24 23.68
CA ASN A 10 -24.50 -17.25 22.45
C ASN A 10 -24.93 -16.21 21.40
N SER A 11 -25.97 -15.41 21.67
CA SER A 11 -26.46 -14.38 20.73
C SER A 11 -26.10 -12.94 21.11
N LEU A 12 -25.46 -12.71 22.27
CA LEU A 12 -25.11 -11.36 22.74
C LEU A 12 -23.61 -11.04 22.63
N PHE A 13 -22.72 -12.04 22.58
CA PHE A 13 -21.28 -11.81 22.38
C PHE A 13 -20.86 -11.72 20.91
N LEU A 14 -21.68 -12.25 19.99
CA LEU A 14 -21.47 -12.15 18.53
C LEU A 14 -22.33 -11.06 17.86
N ARG A 15 -23.24 -10.41 18.59
CA ARG A 15 -24.04 -9.27 18.07
C ARG A 15 -23.50 -7.90 18.45
N SER A 16 -22.63 -7.78 19.48
CA SER A 16 -22.01 -6.50 19.82
C SER A 16 -20.81 -6.15 18.93
N THR A 17 -20.22 -7.13 18.23
CA THR A 17 -19.10 -6.90 17.29
C THR A 17 -19.51 -6.80 15.82
N LEU A 18 -20.80 -6.99 15.52
CA LEU A 18 -21.36 -6.90 14.15
C LEU A 18 -22.45 -5.81 14.00
N SER A 19 -22.67 -4.98 15.03
CA SER A 19 -23.57 -3.82 14.97
C SER A 19 -22.84 -2.48 14.78
N SER A 20 -21.50 -2.47 14.72
CA SER A 20 -20.72 -1.29 14.35
C SER A 20 -20.40 -1.35 12.86
N ASN A 21 -21.46 -1.29 12.04
CA ASN A 21 -21.36 -1.14 10.59
C ASN A 21 -20.73 0.21 10.24
N LYS A 22 -19.41 0.22 10.14
CA LYS A 22 -18.62 1.18 9.35
C LYS A 22 -17.32 0.53 8.87
N ILE A 23 -17.43 -0.73 8.42
CA ILE A 23 -16.35 -1.42 7.73
C ILE A 23 -16.49 -1.08 6.24
N ILE A 24 -15.54 -0.28 5.76
CA ILE A 24 -14.99 -0.21 4.39
C ILE A 24 -15.99 -0.61 3.29
N ASN A 25 -16.60 0.40 2.67
CA ASN A 25 -17.48 0.23 1.51
C ASN A 25 -16.71 -0.46 0.35
N PRO A 26 -17.20 -1.55 -0.27
CA PRO A 26 -16.47 -2.25 -1.33
C PRO A 26 -16.24 -1.40 -2.60
N SER A 27 -17.03 -0.34 -2.81
CA SER A 27 -16.79 0.67 -3.85
C SER A 27 -15.62 1.62 -3.53
N PHE A 28 -15.26 1.77 -2.25
CA PHE A 28 -14.13 2.59 -1.77
C PHE A 28 -12.80 2.05 -2.27
N LEU A 29 -12.64 0.72 -2.25
CA LEU A 29 -11.48 0.07 -2.82
C LEU A 29 -11.48 0.30 -4.34
N LYS A 30 -12.56 -0.04 -5.07
CA LYS A 30 -12.65 0.08 -6.55
C LYS A 30 -12.37 1.49 -7.10
N ASN A 31 -12.76 2.55 -6.39
CA ASN A 31 -12.49 3.93 -6.82
C ASN A 31 -11.07 4.42 -6.48
N SER A 32 -10.42 3.88 -5.45
CA SER A 32 -9.00 4.13 -5.20
C SER A 32 -8.08 3.46 -6.22
N LEU A 33 -8.60 2.46 -6.95
CA LEU A 33 -7.85 1.49 -7.78
C LEU A 33 -7.61 1.92 -9.23
N PHE A 34 -8.15 3.06 -9.67
CA PHE A 34 -7.82 3.62 -10.99
C PHE A 34 -6.87 4.83 -10.84
N LEU A 35 -5.65 4.58 -10.38
CA LEU A 35 -4.53 5.49 -10.62
C LEU A 35 -4.06 5.32 -12.06
N LYS A 36 -4.80 5.89 -13.00
CA LYS A 36 -4.26 6.16 -14.33
C LYS A 36 -3.27 7.32 -14.19
N ASN A 37 -2.00 7.00 -13.94
CA ASN A 37 -0.92 7.98 -13.94
C ASN A 37 -0.62 8.38 -15.39
N ASN A 38 -1.44 9.26 -15.95
CA ASN A 38 -1.29 9.80 -17.30
C ASN A 38 -0.27 10.96 -17.33
N ASN A 39 0.94 10.76 -16.81
CA ASN A 39 2.04 11.72 -16.99
C ASN A 39 3.36 10.99 -17.21
N SER A 40 3.59 10.57 -18.45
CA SER A 40 4.94 10.40 -19.00
C SER A 40 5.59 11.77 -19.09
N ASN A 41 6.15 12.27 -18.00
CA ASN A 41 7.17 13.30 -18.02
C ASN A 41 8.24 12.93 -17.01
N ASN A 42 9.32 12.36 -17.53
CA ASN A 42 10.31 11.57 -16.80
C ASN A 42 11.34 12.41 -16.01
N ASN A 43 11.00 13.64 -15.58
CA ASN A 43 12.02 14.57 -15.11
C ASN A 43 11.95 15.01 -13.65
N ASN A 44 11.05 14.48 -12.79
CA ASN A 44 11.11 14.78 -11.35
C ASN A 44 10.56 13.64 -10.49
N ASN A 45 11.38 12.62 -10.19
CA ASN A 45 11.02 11.52 -9.29
C ASN A 45 10.46 12.02 -7.93
N TYR A 46 11.09 13.08 -7.38
CA TYR A 46 10.61 13.77 -6.19
C TYR A 46 9.16 14.26 -6.29
N LEU A 47 8.74 14.76 -7.46
CA LEU A 47 7.38 15.25 -7.68
C LEU A 47 6.36 14.10 -7.71
N ASN A 48 6.74 12.95 -8.29
CA ASN A 48 5.90 11.75 -8.29
C ASN A 48 5.73 11.21 -6.87
N ILE A 49 6.81 11.15 -6.08
CA ILE A 49 6.77 10.74 -4.67
C ILE A 49 5.88 11.70 -3.86
N LYS A 50 6.09 13.02 -4.01
CA LYS A 50 5.26 14.07 -3.39
C LYS A 50 3.78 13.84 -3.72
N GLN A 51 3.44 13.67 -5.00
CA GLN A 51 2.05 13.45 -5.42
C GLN A 51 1.46 12.16 -4.85
N SER A 52 2.18 11.03 -4.91
CA SER A 52 1.72 9.76 -4.35
C SER A 52 1.53 9.83 -2.84
N TYR A 53 2.49 10.42 -2.12
CA TYR A 53 2.42 10.58 -0.67
C TYR A 53 1.24 11.47 -0.27
N ASN A 54 1.08 12.62 -0.91
CA ASN A 54 -0.03 13.52 -0.62
C ASN A 54 -1.36 12.90 -0.96
N LYS A 55 -1.46 12.13 -2.04
CA LYS A 55 -2.69 11.46 -2.40
C LYS A 55 -3.07 10.43 -1.34
N ILE A 56 -2.13 9.59 -0.91
CA ILE A 56 -2.35 8.64 0.18
C ILE A 56 -2.71 9.40 1.46
N ASN A 57 -1.93 10.40 1.85
CA ASN A 57 -2.13 11.17 3.09
C ASN A 57 -3.44 11.99 3.08
N PHE A 58 -3.83 12.59 1.95
CA PHE A 58 -5.08 13.38 1.85
C PHE A 58 -6.32 12.52 2.03
N TYR A 59 -6.34 11.31 1.43
CA TYR A 59 -7.43 10.36 1.66
C TYR A 59 -7.52 9.89 3.13
N THR A 60 -6.45 10.03 3.91
CA THR A 60 -6.39 9.64 5.33
C THR A 60 -6.91 10.72 6.25
N THR A 61 -6.77 12.00 5.88
CA THR A 61 -7.36 13.14 6.62
C THR A 61 -8.88 13.23 6.41
N THR A 62 -9.40 12.66 5.32
CA THR A 62 -10.83 12.72 4.96
C THR A 62 -11.68 11.54 5.44
N VAL A 63 -11.23 10.71 6.39
CA VAL A 63 -12.16 9.78 7.07
C VAL A 63 -13.20 10.65 7.79
N PRO A 64 -14.48 10.62 7.39
CA PRO A 64 -15.45 11.58 7.89
C PRO A 64 -15.72 11.29 9.36
N ASN A 65 -15.13 12.13 10.22
CA ASN A 65 -15.61 12.29 11.57
C ASN A 65 -17.05 12.80 11.44
N GLN A 66 -18.00 12.09 12.04
CA GLN A 66 -19.43 12.20 11.73
C GLN A 66 -20.10 13.50 12.22
N ASN A 67 -19.34 14.57 12.42
CA ASN A 67 -19.79 15.87 12.90
C ASN A 67 -19.81 16.97 11.83
N GLU A 68 -19.54 16.66 10.56
CA GLU A 68 -19.85 17.58 9.45
C GLU A 68 -21.35 17.52 9.10
N LYS A 69 -22.16 18.03 10.03
CA LYS A 69 -23.54 18.39 9.78
C LYS A 69 -23.86 19.79 10.30
N ILE A 70 -22.88 20.70 10.25
CA ILE A 70 -23.10 22.13 10.47
C ILE A 70 -22.10 22.89 9.60
N GLU A 71 -22.30 22.92 8.28
CA GLU A 71 -21.74 24.00 7.44
C GLU A 71 -22.42 24.07 6.05
N SER A 72 -23.70 23.71 5.97
CA SER A 72 -24.54 24.05 4.81
C SER A 72 -25.32 25.33 5.12
N LYS A 73 -24.61 26.46 5.25
CA LYS A 73 -25.19 27.82 5.23
C LYS A 73 -24.09 28.90 5.28
N GLN A 74 -23.13 28.86 4.36
CA GLN A 74 -22.25 29.99 4.06
C GLN A 74 -21.72 29.91 2.62
N GLU A 75 -22.54 29.43 1.69
CA GLU A 75 -22.32 29.64 0.25
C GLU A 75 -23.02 30.93 -0.15
N GLN A 76 -22.32 32.05 0.03
CA GLN A 76 -22.46 33.29 -0.74
C GLN A 76 -21.49 34.31 -0.12
N GLN A 77 -20.42 34.63 -0.87
CA GLN A 77 -19.29 35.54 -0.58
C GLN A 77 -17.97 34.84 -0.26
N GLN A 78 -17.27 34.33 -1.28
CA GLN A 78 -15.79 34.17 -1.30
C GLN A 78 -15.31 33.67 -2.67
N GLU A 79 -15.39 34.50 -3.71
CA GLU A 79 -14.80 34.18 -5.03
C GLU A 79 -13.41 34.81 -5.27
N GLU A 80 -12.89 35.65 -4.36
CA GLU A 80 -11.62 36.37 -4.58
C GLU A 80 -10.38 35.77 -3.85
N GLN A 81 -10.52 34.82 -2.92
CA GLN A 81 -9.40 34.29 -2.10
C GLN A 81 -8.84 32.91 -2.56
N LYS A 82 -9.23 32.42 -3.73
CA LYS A 82 -8.90 31.06 -4.20
C LYS A 82 -7.41 30.82 -4.56
N PRO A 83 -6.65 31.74 -5.19
CA PRO A 83 -5.28 31.46 -5.61
C PRO A 83 -4.26 31.49 -4.46
N GLU A 84 -4.40 32.41 -3.49
CA GLU A 84 -3.42 32.61 -2.42
C GLU A 84 -3.47 31.50 -1.34
N LYS A 85 -4.67 30.96 -1.07
CA LYS A 85 -4.86 29.80 -0.17
C LYS A 85 -4.29 28.52 -0.78
N THR A 86 -4.40 28.36 -2.10
CA THR A 86 -3.88 27.19 -2.84
C THR A 86 -2.35 27.16 -2.85
N ASN A 87 -1.70 28.31 -3.03
CA ASN A 87 -0.23 28.41 -3.01
C ASN A 87 0.36 28.06 -1.64
N ARG A 88 -0.21 28.59 -0.55
CA ARG A 88 0.24 28.27 0.82
C ARG A 88 0.15 26.78 1.16
N ILE A 89 -0.92 26.12 0.73
CA ILE A 89 -1.11 24.67 0.94
C ILE A 89 -0.02 23.88 0.18
N ASN A 90 0.29 24.27 -1.05
CA ASN A 90 1.33 23.62 -1.85
C ASN A 90 2.74 23.78 -1.25
N ASP A 91 3.03 24.95 -0.67
CA ASP A 91 4.30 25.25 -0.01
C ASP A 91 4.46 24.43 1.28
N GLU A 92 3.40 24.34 2.08
CA GLU A 92 3.38 23.53 3.31
C GLU A 92 3.62 22.05 3.00
N ILE A 93 2.92 21.52 2.01
CA ILE A 93 3.06 20.15 1.52
C ILE A 93 4.49 19.90 1.02
N GLU A 94 5.08 20.86 0.31
CA GLU A 94 6.45 20.75 -0.16
C GLU A 94 7.44 20.67 1.00
N LEU A 95 7.27 21.54 1.99
CA LEU A 95 8.12 21.56 3.17
C LEU A 95 8.03 20.23 3.95
N LYS A 96 6.81 19.71 4.18
CA LYS A 96 6.61 18.39 4.81
C LYS A 96 7.39 17.31 4.09
N THR A 97 7.24 17.25 2.76
CA THR A 97 7.91 16.24 1.93
C THR A 97 9.44 16.36 2.00
N LYS A 98 9.99 17.59 1.96
CA LYS A 98 11.43 17.83 2.10
C LYS A 98 11.98 17.40 3.46
N ILE A 99 11.23 17.68 4.53
CA ILE A 99 11.61 17.27 5.89
C ILE A 99 11.64 15.74 5.97
N LEU A 100 10.60 15.05 5.49
CA LEU A 100 10.51 13.60 5.54
C LEU A 100 11.63 12.92 4.73
N GLU A 101 11.96 13.44 3.53
CA GLU A 101 13.08 12.92 2.73
C GLU A 101 14.43 13.07 3.46
N ASN A 102 14.70 14.24 4.05
CA ASN A 102 15.95 14.45 4.80
C ASN A 102 16.00 13.64 6.09
N SER A 103 14.84 13.34 6.70
CA SER A 103 14.73 12.51 7.91
C SER A 103 15.22 11.08 7.70
N LEU A 104 15.14 10.55 6.46
CA LEU A 104 15.63 9.19 6.14
C LEU A 104 17.12 9.01 6.47
N LYS A 105 17.94 10.06 6.38
CA LYS A 105 19.37 10.03 6.72
C LYS A 105 19.62 9.65 8.19
N TYR A 106 18.67 10.01 9.06
CA TYR A 106 18.79 9.88 10.51
C TYR A 106 18.11 8.63 11.06
N VAL A 107 17.34 7.90 10.23
CA VAL A 107 16.61 6.70 10.65
C VAL A 107 17.54 5.65 11.23
N ASN A 108 18.69 5.35 10.64
CA ASN A 108 19.59 4.33 11.18
C ASN A 108 20.18 4.70 12.56
N SER A 109 20.30 6.00 12.86
CA SER A 109 20.87 6.51 14.12
C SER A 109 19.81 6.74 15.21
N TYR A 110 18.63 7.25 14.86
CA TYR A 110 17.58 7.68 15.80
C TYR A 110 16.28 6.87 15.70
N GLY A 111 16.15 6.02 14.68
CA GLY A 111 14.98 5.19 14.45
C GLY A 111 13.88 5.91 13.69
N TRP A 112 12.73 5.25 13.60
CA TRP A 112 11.52 5.85 13.04
C TRP A 112 10.83 6.66 14.13
N THR A 113 11.43 7.80 14.49
CA THR A 113 11.04 8.62 15.64
C THR A 113 10.95 10.10 15.29
N SER A 114 10.27 10.87 16.14
CA SER A 114 10.21 12.33 16.02
C SER A 114 11.61 12.96 16.17
N GLU A 115 12.52 12.31 16.89
CA GLU A 115 13.91 12.76 17.03
C GLU A 115 14.65 12.75 15.68
N ALA A 116 14.45 11.72 14.85
CA ALA A 116 15.03 11.66 13.50
C ALA A 116 14.53 12.83 12.63
N VAL A 117 13.24 13.16 12.76
CA VAL A 117 12.59 14.27 12.04
C VAL A 117 13.11 15.62 12.53
N SER A 118 13.16 15.81 13.84
CA SER A 118 13.72 17.01 14.48
C SER A 118 15.17 17.24 14.05
N LYS A 119 15.97 16.19 13.98
CA LYS A 119 17.37 16.27 13.53
C LYS A 119 17.48 16.71 12.07
N ALA A 120 16.59 16.24 11.20
CA ALA A 120 16.52 16.69 9.82
C ALA A 120 16.11 18.16 9.69
N CYS A 121 15.17 18.65 10.51
CA CYS A 121 14.81 20.07 10.56
C CYS A 121 16.04 20.93 10.89
N ILE A 122 16.82 20.55 11.91
CA ILE A 122 18.04 21.27 12.31
C ILE A 122 19.05 21.31 11.16
N ASP A 123 19.29 20.17 10.51
CA ASP A 123 20.22 20.05 9.38
C ASP A 123 19.80 20.88 8.16
N MET A 124 18.48 21.04 7.95
CA MET A 124 17.90 21.89 6.93
C MET A 124 17.90 23.40 7.30
N GLY A 125 18.39 23.76 8.48
CA GLY A 125 18.43 25.15 8.97
C GLY A 125 17.12 25.61 9.63
N TYR A 126 16.20 24.71 9.93
CA TYR A 126 14.95 25.00 10.63
C TYR A 126 15.05 24.72 12.14
N PRO A 127 14.32 25.48 12.98
CA PRO A 127 14.19 25.15 14.40
C PRO A 127 13.59 23.74 14.63
N PRO A 128 13.96 23.04 15.71
CA PRO A 128 13.42 21.71 16.03
C PRO A 128 11.88 21.65 16.08
N ILE A 129 11.24 22.74 16.51
CA ILE A 129 9.78 22.86 16.61
C ILE A 129 9.08 22.78 15.24
N THR A 130 9.79 23.00 14.14
CA THR A 130 9.26 22.88 12.77
C THR A 130 8.73 21.47 12.49
N GLN A 131 9.21 20.44 13.19
CA GLN A 131 8.62 19.08 13.08
C GLN A 131 7.11 19.06 13.38
N GLY A 132 6.60 20.02 14.17
CA GLY A 132 5.18 20.16 14.49
C GLY A 132 4.29 20.37 13.27
N ILE A 133 4.85 20.78 12.13
CA ILE A 133 4.13 20.83 10.84
C ILE A 133 3.60 19.45 10.42
N LEU A 134 4.29 18.37 10.82
CA LEU A 134 3.89 16.98 10.61
C LEU A 134 2.92 16.49 11.69
N GLY A 135 2.65 17.25 12.74
CA GLY A 135 1.78 16.86 13.84
C GLY A 135 2.38 15.77 14.75
N GLU A 136 1.55 15.21 15.64
CA GLU A 136 1.95 14.22 16.64
C GLU A 136 2.39 12.88 16.02
N ASP A 137 1.88 12.57 14.82
CA ASP A 137 2.15 11.33 14.08
C ASP A 137 3.36 11.43 13.13
N SER A 138 4.32 12.33 13.40
CA SER A 138 5.53 12.48 12.57
C SER A 138 6.31 11.16 12.33
N PRO A 139 6.43 10.23 13.30
CA PRO A 139 7.07 8.93 13.07
C PRO A 139 6.32 8.08 12.04
N TYR A 140 4.99 8.06 12.14
CA TYR A 140 4.14 7.34 11.20
C TYR A 140 4.23 7.94 9.79
N GLN A 141 4.20 9.27 9.68
CA GLN A 141 4.34 9.95 8.40
C GLN A 141 5.69 9.68 7.73
N LEU A 142 6.76 9.55 8.52
CA LEU A 142 8.07 9.15 8.03
C LEU A 142 8.06 7.73 7.45
N ALA A 143 7.48 6.76 8.18
CA ALA A 143 7.34 5.40 7.68
C ALA A 143 6.46 5.31 6.42
N LEU A 144 5.33 6.02 6.42
CA LEU A 144 4.40 6.05 5.27
C LEU A 144 5.06 6.69 4.05
N TYR A 145 5.79 7.79 4.25
CA TYR A 145 6.54 8.47 3.19
C TYR A 145 7.56 7.51 2.57
N PHE A 146 8.33 6.80 3.39
CA PHE A 146 9.32 5.86 2.89
C PHE A 146 8.71 4.71 2.09
N VAL A 147 7.62 4.10 2.56
CA VAL A 147 6.92 3.04 1.81
C VAL A 147 6.39 3.57 0.48
N THR A 148 5.82 4.77 0.49
CA THR A 148 5.31 5.41 -0.73
C THR A 148 6.44 5.70 -1.71
N LYS A 149 7.56 6.25 -1.22
CA LYS A 149 8.79 6.47 -1.99
C LYS A 149 9.29 5.18 -2.63
N CYS A 150 9.39 4.09 -1.86
CA CYS A 150 9.80 2.78 -2.40
C CYS A 150 8.87 2.28 -3.51
N ASN A 151 7.56 2.47 -3.36
CA ASN A 151 6.59 2.04 -4.36
C ASN A 151 6.69 2.87 -5.66
N THR A 152 6.91 4.19 -5.54
CA THR A 152 7.14 5.07 -6.68
C THR A 152 8.48 4.75 -7.37
N ASP A 153 9.55 4.59 -6.60
CA ASP A 153 10.88 4.23 -7.10
C ASP A 153 10.86 2.86 -7.81
N LEU A 154 10.07 1.90 -7.30
CA LEU A 154 9.88 0.60 -7.93
C LEU A 154 9.27 0.77 -9.32
N MET A 155 8.18 1.54 -9.43
CA MET A 155 7.53 1.79 -10.72
C MET A 155 8.44 2.48 -11.72
N ASN A 156 9.21 3.47 -11.29
CA ASN A 156 10.16 4.14 -12.18
C ASN A 156 11.21 3.14 -12.69
N LYS A 157 11.83 2.36 -11.80
CA LYS A 157 12.82 1.34 -12.19
C LYS A 157 12.26 0.31 -13.18
N LEU A 158 11.00 -0.07 -13.02
CA LEU A 158 10.36 -1.04 -13.90
C LEU A 158 10.00 -0.42 -15.26
N ASN A 159 9.48 0.81 -15.27
CA ASN A 159 9.22 1.53 -16.52
C ASN A 159 10.52 1.80 -17.28
N ASP A 160 11.61 2.14 -16.59
CA ASP A 160 12.92 2.34 -17.20
C ASP A 160 13.44 1.01 -17.79
N ALA A 161 13.23 -0.11 -17.10
CA ALA A 161 13.60 -1.44 -17.60
C ALA A 161 12.76 -1.87 -18.83
N GLU A 162 11.48 -1.46 -18.90
CA GLU A 162 10.61 -1.72 -20.05
C GLU A 162 11.00 -0.86 -21.27
N ASN A 163 11.29 0.43 -21.05
CA ASN A 163 11.64 1.40 -22.09
C ASN A 163 13.12 1.36 -22.52
N SER A 164 13.95 0.58 -21.83
CA SER A 164 15.35 0.39 -22.20
C SER A 164 15.47 -0.21 -23.61
N GLU A 165 16.53 0.15 -24.35
CA GLU A 165 16.81 -0.36 -25.70
C GLU A 165 16.85 -1.90 -25.77
N GLN A 166 17.23 -2.53 -24.65
CA GLN A 166 17.30 -3.99 -24.49
C GLN A 166 15.95 -4.64 -24.13
N GLN A 167 14.90 -3.86 -23.85
CA GLN A 167 13.58 -4.30 -23.39
C GLN A 167 13.66 -5.46 -22.38
N LEU A 168 14.41 -5.25 -21.30
CA LEU A 168 14.77 -6.29 -20.33
C LEU A 168 13.56 -7.02 -19.73
N LEU A 169 12.40 -6.37 -19.70
CA LEU A 169 11.14 -6.95 -19.21
C LEU A 169 10.34 -7.72 -20.28
N SER A 170 10.57 -7.49 -21.58
CA SER A 170 9.79 -8.14 -22.66
C SER A 170 10.09 -9.64 -22.79
N GLY A 171 11.31 -10.06 -22.45
CA GLY A 171 11.73 -11.46 -22.49
C GLY A 171 11.35 -12.29 -21.25
N LEU A 172 10.90 -11.64 -20.17
CA LEU A 172 10.59 -12.32 -18.91
C LEU A 172 9.18 -12.88 -18.89
N SER A 173 9.04 -14.12 -18.41
CA SER A 173 7.74 -14.71 -18.09
C SER A 173 7.04 -13.92 -16.99
N LYS A 174 5.70 -14.04 -16.93
CA LYS A 174 4.88 -13.44 -15.86
C LYS A 174 5.42 -13.74 -14.46
N LYS A 175 5.86 -14.97 -14.25
CA LYS A 175 6.46 -15.43 -12.99
C LYS A 175 7.75 -14.68 -12.67
N GLU A 176 8.64 -14.53 -13.64
CA GLU A 176 9.91 -13.82 -13.46
C GLU A 176 9.70 -12.33 -13.21
N LYS A 177 8.73 -11.70 -13.85
CA LYS A 177 8.34 -10.31 -13.57
C LYS A 177 7.91 -10.10 -12.11
N VAL A 178 7.07 -10.99 -11.58
CA VAL A 178 6.65 -10.94 -10.16
C VAL A 178 7.85 -11.13 -9.23
N LYS A 179 8.71 -12.13 -9.49
CA LYS A 179 9.91 -12.38 -8.69
C LYS A 179 10.83 -11.16 -8.67
N LEU A 180 11.10 -10.59 -9.84
CA LEU A 180 11.93 -9.40 -9.98
C LEU A 180 11.36 -8.22 -9.21
N ALA A 181 10.07 -7.92 -9.38
CA ALA A 181 9.44 -6.79 -8.71
C ALA A 181 9.47 -6.92 -7.18
N LEU A 182 9.19 -8.11 -6.64
CA LEU A 182 9.26 -8.38 -5.20
C LEU A 182 10.68 -8.24 -4.66
N LYS A 183 11.68 -8.84 -5.35
CA LYS A 183 13.09 -8.74 -4.97
C LYS A 183 13.59 -7.30 -5.01
N LEU A 184 13.24 -6.55 -6.06
CA LEU A 184 13.55 -5.12 -6.15
C LEU A 184 12.92 -4.34 -5.00
N ARG A 185 11.64 -4.57 -4.69
CA ARG A 185 10.96 -3.86 -3.60
C ARG A 185 11.57 -4.16 -2.22
N LEU A 186 11.92 -5.42 -1.95
CA LEU A 186 12.59 -5.83 -0.71
C LEU A 186 14.04 -5.30 -0.64
N SER A 187 14.75 -5.20 -1.77
CA SER A 187 16.09 -4.60 -1.78
C SER A 187 16.10 -3.14 -1.30
N MET A 188 14.99 -2.42 -1.45
CA MET A 188 14.86 -1.03 -1.02
C MET A 188 14.79 -0.88 0.50
N ILE A 189 14.34 -1.90 1.24
CA ILE A 189 14.28 -1.86 2.71
C ILE A 189 15.63 -2.23 3.35
N LYS A 190 16.52 -2.89 2.60
CA LYS A 190 17.84 -3.36 3.09
C LYS A 190 18.66 -2.29 3.82
N PRO A 191 18.75 -1.02 3.36
CA PRO A 191 19.51 0.01 4.08
C PRO A 191 18.97 0.35 5.47
N PHE A 192 17.71 0.02 5.76
CA PHE A 192 17.01 0.32 7.00
C PHE A 192 16.59 -0.94 7.77
N ILE A 193 17.05 -2.13 7.35
CA ILE A 193 16.56 -3.42 7.86
C ILE A 193 16.70 -3.54 9.38
N GLY A 194 17.80 -3.01 9.95
CA GLY A 194 18.07 -3.06 11.38
C GLY A 194 17.06 -2.29 12.26
N ARG A 195 16.28 -1.39 11.67
CA ARG A 195 15.21 -0.66 12.36
C ARG A 195 13.86 -0.79 11.65
N TRP A 196 13.74 -1.68 10.68
CA TRP A 196 12.53 -1.80 9.86
C TRP A 196 11.34 -2.30 10.67
N SER A 197 11.58 -3.10 11.71
CA SER A 197 10.54 -3.56 12.64
C SER A 197 9.82 -2.42 13.36
N GLU A 198 10.49 -1.29 13.64
CA GLU A 198 9.87 -0.09 14.22
C GLU A 198 8.88 0.54 13.24
N ALA A 199 9.27 0.69 11.96
CA ALA A 199 8.41 1.20 10.91
C ALA A 199 7.18 0.32 10.69
N MET A 200 7.37 -1.00 10.66
CA MET A 200 6.28 -1.96 10.52
C MET A 200 5.26 -1.82 11.66
N GLN A 201 5.72 -1.65 12.90
CA GLN A 201 4.84 -1.42 14.05
C GLN A 201 4.03 -0.13 13.92
N LEU A 202 4.66 0.96 13.46
CA LEU A 202 3.98 2.24 13.23
C LEU A 202 2.89 2.13 12.14
N LEU A 203 3.19 1.41 11.05
CA LEU A 203 2.27 1.21 9.93
C LEU A 203 1.14 0.23 10.26
N ALA A 204 1.41 -0.79 11.08
CA ALA A 204 0.46 -1.82 11.49
C ALA A 204 -0.38 -1.42 12.72
N ASN A 205 -0.05 -0.31 13.39
CA ASN A 205 -0.82 0.21 14.52
C ASN A 205 -2.30 0.35 14.11
N PRO A 206 -3.28 -0.16 14.88
CA PRO A 206 -4.70 -0.07 14.55
C PRO A 206 -5.19 1.34 14.20
N LYS A 207 -4.59 2.38 14.79
CA LYS A 207 -4.89 3.79 14.46
C LYS A 207 -4.48 4.17 13.04
N ASN A 208 -3.42 3.54 12.54
CA ASN A 208 -2.72 3.91 11.31
C ASN A 208 -2.96 2.90 10.16
N ILE A 209 -3.36 1.67 10.46
CA ILE A 209 -3.42 0.58 9.48
C ILE A 209 -4.41 0.85 8.34
N VAL A 210 -5.53 1.50 8.66
CA VAL A 210 -6.51 1.92 7.64
C VAL A 210 -5.85 2.89 6.66
N ASN A 211 -5.02 3.79 7.20
CA ASN A 211 -4.37 4.85 6.46
C ASN A 211 -3.12 4.40 5.70
N SER A 212 -2.41 3.38 6.20
CA SER A 212 -1.24 2.79 5.53
C SER A 212 -1.63 1.75 4.48
N SER A 213 -2.78 1.08 4.62
CA SER A 213 -3.23 0.01 3.71
C SER A 213 -3.26 0.38 2.21
N PRO A 214 -3.61 1.63 1.79
CA PRO A 214 -3.60 1.99 0.37
C PRO A 214 -2.21 1.90 -0.26
N SER A 215 -1.16 2.15 0.52
CA SER A 215 0.22 2.03 0.03
C SER A 215 0.59 0.58 -0.32
N MET A 216 0.15 -0.39 0.50
CA MET A 216 0.33 -1.82 0.25
C MET A 216 -0.48 -2.29 -0.96
N LEU A 217 -1.74 -1.86 -1.07
CA LEU A 217 -2.58 -2.21 -2.22
C LEU A 217 -2.00 -1.64 -3.51
N THR A 218 -1.56 -0.38 -3.50
CA THR A 218 -0.89 0.25 -4.65
C THR A 218 0.34 -0.53 -5.10
N LEU A 219 1.16 -1.04 -4.17
CA LEU A 219 2.31 -1.89 -4.51
C LEU A 219 1.85 -3.17 -5.26
N VAL A 220 0.86 -3.86 -4.71
CA VAL A 220 0.35 -5.11 -5.28
C VAL A 220 -0.32 -4.88 -6.64
N ASP A 221 -1.08 -3.80 -6.79
CA ASP A 221 -1.67 -3.37 -8.06
C ASP A 221 -0.61 -3.11 -9.11
N ASN A 222 0.42 -2.35 -8.74
CA ASN A 222 1.55 -2.06 -9.60
C ASN A 222 2.24 -3.34 -10.09
N ILE A 223 2.47 -4.31 -9.20
CA ILE A 223 3.07 -5.60 -9.59
C ILE A 223 2.18 -6.37 -10.58
N TRP A 224 0.87 -6.46 -10.32
CA TRP A 224 -0.05 -7.15 -11.23
C TRP A 224 -0.24 -6.44 -12.56
N TYR A 225 -0.16 -5.11 -12.57
CA TYR A 225 -0.18 -4.30 -13.78
C TYR A 225 1.00 -4.63 -14.70
N LEU A 226 2.22 -4.75 -14.17
CA LEU A 226 3.42 -5.15 -14.94
C LEU A 226 3.29 -6.53 -15.59
N VAL A 227 2.57 -7.43 -14.93
CA VAL A 227 2.35 -8.80 -15.41
C VAL A 227 1.33 -8.82 -16.55
N GLY A 228 0.63 -7.70 -16.79
CA GLY A 228 -0.45 -7.59 -17.78
C GLY A 228 -1.66 -8.43 -17.37
N ASP A 229 -1.94 -8.54 -16.07
CA ASP A 229 -3.06 -9.33 -15.58
C ASP A 229 -4.41 -8.71 -15.99
N LYS A 230 -5.26 -9.50 -16.63
CA LYS A 230 -6.61 -9.10 -17.10
C LYS A 230 -7.73 -9.80 -16.33
N SER A 231 -7.47 -10.33 -15.13
CA SER A 231 -8.48 -11.08 -14.38
C SER A 231 -9.64 -10.21 -13.89
N SER A 232 -10.83 -10.79 -13.89
CA SER A 232 -12.08 -10.16 -13.45
C SER A 232 -12.45 -10.51 -11.99
N ASP A 233 -13.41 -9.75 -11.48
CA ASP A 233 -13.85 -9.56 -10.09
C ASP A 233 -13.37 -10.52 -8.98
N PHE A 234 -13.64 -11.83 -9.00
CA PHE A 234 -13.26 -12.71 -7.86
C PHE A 234 -11.77 -13.08 -7.86
N ASP A 235 -11.21 -13.39 -9.04
CA ASP A 235 -9.78 -13.63 -9.23
C ASP A 235 -8.94 -12.42 -8.85
N TRP A 236 -9.50 -11.25 -9.11
CA TRP A 236 -8.88 -9.97 -8.82
C TRP A 236 -8.55 -9.81 -7.32
N TYR A 237 -9.50 -10.17 -6.42
CA TYR A 237 -9.28 -10.07 -4.96
C TYR A 237 -8.36 -11.18 -4.45
N ALA A 238 -8.57 -12.41 -4.91
CA ALA A 238 -7.78 -13.56 -4.46
C ALA A 238 -6.28 -13.38 -4.78
N LYS A 239 -5.95 -12.95 -6.01
CA LYS A 239 -4.57 -12.68 -6.43
C LYS A 239 -3.89 -11.59 -5.59
N ARG A 240 -4.63 -10.54 -5.23
CA ARG A 240 -4.10 -9.45 -4.40
C ARG A 240 -3.89 -9.89 -2.98
N GLY A 241 -4.86 -10.57 -2.38
CA GLY A 241 -4.73 -11.11 -1.03
C GLY A 241 -3.52 -12.05 -0.92
N LEU A 242 -3.35 -12.94 -1.90
CA LEU A 242 -2.20 -13.85 -1.95
C LEU A 242 -0.88 -13.10 -2.12
N LEU A 243 -0.82 -12.08 -2.99
CA LEU A 243 0.42 -11.31 -3.18
C LEU A 243 0.77 -10.44 -1.97
N VAL A 244 -0.22 -9.84 -1.30
CA VAL A 244 -0.02 -9.15 -0.01
C VAL A 244 0.55 -10.13 1.02
N ALA A 245 -0.07 -11.30 1.19
CA ALA A 245 0.40 -12.30 2.15
C ALA A 245 1.83 -12.77 1.84
N LEU A 246 2.15 -12.99 0.57
CA LEU A 246 3.49 -13.34 0.13
C LEU A 246 4.49 -12.23 0.43
N TYR A 247 4.21 -10.99 0.04
CA TYR A 247 5.12 -9.86 0.30
C TYR A 247 5.36 -9.67 1.81
N THR A 248 4.29 -9.63 2.61
CA THR A 248 4.41 -9.45 4.07
C THR A 248 5.16 -10.60 4.72
N SER A 249 4.96 -11.85 4.30
CA SER A 249 5.71 -12.99 4.83
C SER A 249 7.19 -12.94 4.43
N ALA A 250 7.51 -12.53 3.21
CA ALA A 250 8.89 -12.35 2.77
C ALA A 250 9.59 -11.19 3.50
N GLU A 251 8.88 -10.08 3.74
CA GLU A 251 9.36 -8.94 4.51
C GLU A 251 9.67 -9.33 5.96
N LEU A 252 8.76 -10.06 6.62
CA LEU A 252 8.99 -10.60 7.97
C LEU A 252 10.15 -11.60 8.02
N PHE A 253 10.26 -12.46 7.00
CA PHE A 253 11.36 -13.42 6.90
C PHE A 253 12.70 -12.69 6.78
N MET A 254 12.75 -11.62 5.97
CA MET A 254 13.96 -10.82 5.75
C MET A 254 14.48 -10.19 7.05
N LEU A 255 13.61 -9.81 8.00
CA LEU A 255 14.03 -9.27 9.30
C LEU A 255 14.88 -10.25 10.13
N SER A 256 14.66 -11.55 9.95
CA SER A 256 15.35 -12.60 10.72
C SER A 256 16.46 -13.28 9.91
N ASP A 257 16.65 -12.90 8.65
CA ASP A 257 17.61 -13.53 7.75
C ASP A 257 19.02 -12.97 7.97
N THR A 258 19.91 -13.82 8.47
CA THR A 258 21.33 -13.51 8.70
C THR A 258 22.26 -14.04 7.61
N SER A 259 21.70 -14.62 6.54
CA SER A 259 22.49 -15.13 5.43
C SER A 259 23.18 -14.02 4.63
N VAL A 260 24.27 -14.37 3.95
CA VAL A 260 25.01 -13.42 3.11
C VAL A 260 24.08 -12.82 2.07
N ASP A 261 24.01 -11.48 2.07
CA ASP A 261 23.16 -10.70 1.18
C ASP A 261 21.66 -11.08 1.20
N HIS A 262 21.17 -11.66 2.30
CA HIS A 262 19.78 -12.17 2.42
C HIS A 262 19.43 -13.25 1.38
N SER A 263 20.41 -14.09 1.00
CA SER A 263 20.21 -15.17 0.03
C SER A 263 19.03 -16.10 0.34
N ASN A 264 18.76 -16.36 1.63
CA ASN A 264 17.63 -17.18 2.04
C ASN A 264 16.29 -16.49 1.76
N THR A 265 16.22 -15.17 1.97
CA THR A 265 15.04 -14.36 1.61
C THR A 265 14.77 -14.42 0.11
N TRP A 266 15.80 -14.32 -0.72
CA TRP A 266 15.65 -14.40 -2.18
C TRP A 266 15.13 -15.74 -2.64
N ARG A 267 15.64 -16.83 -2.04
CA ARG A 267 15.14 -18.18 -2.28
C ARG A 267 13.70 -18.35 -1.79
N PHE A 268 13.38 -17.83 -0.61
CA PHE A 268 12.02 -17.87 -0.07
C PHE A 268 11.03 -17.20 -1.02
N VAL A 269 11.36 -16.01 -1.55
CA VAL A 269 10.54 -15.32 -2.56
C VAL A 269 10.39 -16.17 -3.82
N ASP A 270 11.47 -16.79 -4.31
CA ASP A 270 11.40 -17.64 -5.50
C ASP A 270 10.45 -18.83 -5.31
N ASP A 271 10.54 -19.50 -4.16
CA ASP A 271 9.70 -20.65 -3.83
C ASP A 271 8.23 -20.23 -3.65
N ARG A 272 7.97 -19.12 -2.94
CA ARG A 272 6.59 -18.66 -2.70
C ARG A 272 5.91 -18.13 -3.96
N VAL A 273 6.64 -17.48 -4.86
CA VAL A 273 6.06 -17.07 -6.14
C VAL A 273 5.75 -18.29 -7.01
N ASP A 274 6.55 -19.34 -6.94
CA ASP A 274 6.25 -20.59 -7.66
C ASP A 274 4.97 -21.25 -7.13
N ASP A 275 4.79 -21.26 -5.81
CA ASP A 275 3.56 -21.75 -5.17
C ASP A 275 2.35 -20.89 -5.52
N LEU A 276 2.50 -19.56 -5.53
CA LEU A 276 1.47 -18.60 -5.93
C LEU A 276 0.96 -18.90 -7.34
N ILE A 277 1.88 -19.06 -8.30
CA ILE A 277 1.52 -19.32 -9.70
C ILE A 277 0.85 -20.69 -9.84
N LYS A 278 1.31 -21.71 -9.12
CA LYS A 278 0.66 -23.04 -9.09
C LYS A 278 -0.76 -22.95 -8.52
N ALA A 279 -0.94 -22.23 -7.42
CA ALA A 279 -2.25 -22.06 -6.79
C ALA A 279 -3.26 -21.35 -7.72
N ILE A 280 -2.80 -20.31 -8.43
CA ILE A 280 -3.63 -19.61 -9.43
C ILE A 280 -4.02 -20.53 -10.58
N LYS A 281 -3.07 -21.33 -11.11
CA LYS A 281 -3.36 -22.28 -12.19
C LYS A 281 -4.34 -23.38 -11.76
N PHE A 282 -4.09 -23.98 -10.60
CA PHE A 282 -4.94 -25.05 -10.05
C PHE A 282 -6.40 -24.59 -9.86
N LYS A 283 -6.60 -23.35 -9.38
CA LYS A 283 -7.93 -22.76 -9.29
C LYS A 283 -8.62 -22.70 -10.67
N ASN A 284 -7.92 -22.20 -11.68
CA ASN A 284 -8.47 -22.05 -13.03
C ASN A 284 -8.83 -23.41 -13.65
N ASP A 285 -7.97 -24.42 -13.47
CA ASP A 285 -8.19 -25.78 -13.98
C ASP A 285 -9.44 -26.44 -13.35
N ILE A 286 -9.70 -26.19 -12.06
CA ILE A 286 -10.91 -26.67 -11.37
C ILE A 286 -12.17 -25.99 -11.94
N GLU A 287 -12.14 -24.67 -12.11
CA GLU A 287 -13.29 -23.92 -12.63
C GLU A 287 -13.65 -24.35 -14.04
N GLU A 288 -12.66 -24.58 -14.91
CA GLU A 288 -12.85 -25.09 -16.26
C GLU A 288 -13.47 -26.50 -16.23
N THR A 289 -12.91 -27.41 -15.43
CA THR A 289 -13.39 -28.80 -15.32
C THR A 289 -14.84 -28.87 -14.82
N VAL A 290 -15.18 -28.08 -13.80
CA VAL A 290 -16.56 -28.00 -13.27
C VAL A 290 -17.51 -27.43 -14.31
N GLY A 291 -17.11 -26.36 -15.03
CA GLY A 291 -17.92 -25.77 -16.10
C GLY A 291 -18.20 -26.74 -17.23
N ILE A 292 -17.18 -27.46 -17.71
CA ILE A 292 -17.32 -28.48 -18.75
C ILE A 292 -18.27 -29.59 -18.28
N THR A 293 -18.09 -30.08 -17.05
CA THR A 293 -18.91 -31.17 -16.50
C THR A 293 -20.38 -30.75 -16.36
N LEU A 294 -20.66 -29.56 -15.82
CA LEU A 294 -22.02 -29.03 -15.70
C LEU A 294 -22.68 -28.83 -17.07
N SER A 295 -21.95 -28.26 -18.05
CA SER A 295 -22.48 -28.06 -19.40
C SER A 295 -22.82 -29.39 -20.09
N THR A 296 -22.01 -30.43 -19.84
CA THR A 296 -22.21 -31.77 -20.40
C THR A 296 -23.43 -32.46 -19.76
N LEU A 297 -23.60 -32.33 -18.44
CA LEU A 297 -24.77 -32.83 -17.73
C LEU A 297 -26.06 -32.13 -18.18
N LEU A 298 -26.04 -30.80 -18.33
CA LEU A 298 -27.20 -30.03 -18.81
C LEU A 298 -27.61 -30.44 -20.23
N LYS A 299 -26.65 -30.61 -21.15
CA LYS A 299 -26.93 -31.11 -22.51
C LYS A 299 -27.54 -32.51 -22.52
N LYS A 300 -27.18 -33.36 -21.56
CA LYS A 300 -27.70 -34.72 -21.46
C LYS A 300 -29.10 -34.79 -20.83
N ILE A 301 -29.50 -33.78 -20.04
CA ILE A 301 -30.84 -33.66 -19.45
C ILE A 301 -31.85 -33.05 -20.43
N GLN A 302 -31.40 -32.26 -21.41
CA GLN A 302 -32.25 -31.63 -22.42
C GLN A 302 -32.58 -32.53 -23.64
N LYS A 303 -32.09 -33.78 -23.66
CA LYS A 303 -32.25 -34.74 -24.76
C LYS A 303 -33.00 -35.97 -24.29
#